data_AF-A0A8S1PQX7-F1
#
_entry.id   AF-A0A8S1PQX7-F1
#
_cell.length_a   1.000
_cell.length_b   1.000
_cell.length_c   1.000
_cell.angle_alpha   90.00
_cell.angle_beta   90.00
_cell.angle_gamma   90.00
#
_symmetry.space_group_name_H-M   'P 1'
#
loop_
_entity.id
_entity.type
_entity.pdbx_description
1 polymer ?
#
loop_
_entity_poly.entity_id
_entity_poly.type
_entity_poly.pdbx_seq_one_letter_code
_entity_poly.pdbx_strand_id
1 'polypeptide(L)'
;MKQQKKLVLHFDLNKTILLADSKYTNQTKEECLQEILVGYAWGKLEQRDEKSPVLWKLLTNNFTPIRPSEDMISYKEYICQQFPLKNEGDPEDIKEYNTSAIEQRKQLFFQFVKLGQPCMKLKPEYDRIVKLITLPKAVIEELKQQAEEAGFLTEEEVKQRNLTQLLSDKDMLNNLFSDHKYQLLPTFYKTIINLKKQKREFAIVFRPFGTDPKNILREFNKFCLGEHPCFSGRNNTPIVKFDGSKGTKNYIILDKQCALVYRKQKQLVTGTLRRTDKQQLEDGYEKELEEEQVQIYNETQMLLKITESLKESCALCYVDDFQFYQEQPSEANAKQLYVDQQDADTLHIFFDDGIQENENNLVQVTDCVTLENLSRKKCLNKYLIHVDVLDVIKDPDYFIKQIEICERNRNEEIERIEKGIPEEQTEIPKKTEWELLEECSDADYLRKTILPLLLPALQLVDIERPKDPLEFIAMYCLKNKEMVKIPQPPEQQE
;
A
#
# COMPACT_ATOMS: atom_id res chain seq x y z
N MET A 1 25.90 -20.49 16.93
CA MET A 1 24.74 -20.20 16.05
C MET A 1 24.72 -18.69 15.87
N LYS A 2 24.71 -18.16 14.64
CA LYS A 2 24.45 -16.71 14.44
C LYS A 2 23.09 -16.41 15.09
N GLN A 3 23.02 -15.38 15.93
CA GLN A 3 21.77 -14.94 16.55
C GLN A 3 20.79 -14.55 15.45
N GLN A 4 19.55 -15.04 15.52
CA GLN A 4 18.52 -14.66 14.54
C GLN A 4 18.06 -13.24 14.82
N LYS A 5 17.97 -12.42 13.76
CA LYS A 5 17.53 -11.02 13.83
C LYS A 5 16.13 -10.91 14.43
N LYS A 6 15.91 -9.84 15.21
CA LYS A 6 14.58 -9.36 15.59
C LYS A 6 13.89 -8.83 14.34
N LEU A 7 12.68 -9.31 14.07
CA LEU A 7 11.88 -8.82 12.96
C LEU A 7 10.91 -7.73 13.44
N VAL A 8 10.79 -6.63 12.71
CA VAL A 8 9.72 -5.65 12.92
C VAL A 8 8.89 -5.58 11.63
N LEU A 9 7.73 -6.22 11.64
CA LEU A 9 6.90 -6.41 10.47
C LEU A 9 5.80 -5.35 10.44
N HIS A 10 5.91 -4.41 9.50
CA HIS A 10 4.95 -3.36 9.25
C HIS A 10 3.99 -3.83 8.16
N PHE A 11 2.68 -3.77 8.44
CA PHE A 11 1.65 -4.16 7.49
C PHE A 11 0.72 -2.99 7.23
N ASP A 12 0.60 -2.57 5.98
CA ASP A 12 -0.65 -1.97 5.56
C ASP A 12 -1.80 -2.97 5.70
N LEU A 13 -3.03 -2.45 5.72
CA LEU A 13 -4.22 -3.26 5.88
C LEU A 13 -4.80 -3.64 4.51
N ASN A 14 -5.28 -2.66 3.75
CA ASN A 14 -6.09 -2.85 2.56
C ASN A 14 -5.29 -3.50 1.45
N LYS A 15 -5.87 -4.50 0.78
CA LYS A 15 -5.24 -5.29 -0.28
C LYS A 15 -3.87 -5.90 0.09
N THR A 16 -3.51 -5.86 1.36
CA THR A 16 -2.24 -6.39 1.90
C THR A 16 -2.54 -7.61 2.77
N ILE A 17 -3.28 -7.42 3.86
CA ILE A 17 -3.71 -8.51 4.76
C ILE A 17 -5.22 -8.65 4.86
N LEU A 18 -5.98 -7.81 4.15
CA LEU A 18 -7.43 -7.90 3.99
C LEU A 18 -7.86 -7.39 2.61
N LEU A 19 -9.04 -7.78 2.13
CA LEU A 19 -9.49 -7.45 0.76
C LEU A 19 -9.91 -5.99 0.60
N ALA A 20 -10.72 -5.48 1.53
CA ALA A 20 -11.12 -4.08 1.60
C ALA A 20 -11.56 -3.70 3.03
N ASP A 21 -11.37 -2.43 3.39
CA ASP A 21 -11.86 -1.86 4.64
C ASP A 21 -13.36 -1.61 4.58
N SER A 22 -14.05 -1.83 5.71
CA SER A 22 -15.49 -1.60 5.86
C SER A 22 -15.87 -0.13 5.71
N LYS A 23 -14.94 0.81 5.97
CA LYS A 23 -15.18 2.26 5.86
C LYS A 23 -15.49 2.74 4.44
N TYR A 24 -15.02 2.03 3.41
CA TYR A 24 -15.06 2.53 2.03
C TYR A 24 -16.02 1.80 1.11
N THR A 25 -16.63 0.71 1.59
CA THR A 25 -17.46 -0.12 0.72
C THR A 25 -18.69 -0.61 1.46
N ASN A 26 -19.89 -0.29 0.94
CA ASN A 26 -21.10 -1.08 1.21
C ASN A 26 -21.05 -2.44 0.48
N GLN A 27 -19.84 -2.94 0.22
CA GLN A 27 -19.59 -4.16 -0.55
C GLN A 27 -19.25 -5.29 0.43
N THR A 28 -19.67 -6.49 0.09
CA THR A 28 -19.20 -7.72 0.73
C THR A 28 -17.74 -7.99 0.35
N LYS A 29 -17.03 -8.79 1.14
CA LYS A 29 -15.63 -9.14 0.84
C LYS A 29 -15.50 -9.92 -0.47
N GLU A 30 -16.53 -10.67 -0.85
CA GLU A 30 -16.58 -11.37 -2.14
C GLU A 30 -16.72 -10.38 -3.32
N GLU A 31 -17.50 -9.31 -3.16
CA GLU A 31 -17.59 -8.23 -4.16
C GLU A 31 -16.26 -7.47 -4.29
N CYS A 32 -15.57 -7.19 -3.17
CA CYS A 32 -14.23 -6.61 -3.21
C CYS A 32 -13.23 -7.55 -3.92
N LEU A 33 -13.29 -8.85 -3.66
CA LEU A 33 -12.50 -9.84 -4.40
C LEU A 33 -12.81 -9.80 -5.90
N GLN A 34 -14.08 -9.75 -6.30
CA GLN A 34 -14.46 -9.67 -7.71
C GLN A 34 -13.89 -8.41 -8.38
N GLU A 35 -13.96 -7.25 -7.72
CA GLU A 35 -13.42 -5.98 -8.21
C GLU A 35 -11.88 -6.00 -8.38
N ILE A 36 -11.19 -6.82 -7.59
CA ILE A 36 -9.76 -7.08 -7.74
C ILE A 36 -9.51 -8.04 -8.91
N LEU A 37 -10.20 -9.19 -8.94
CA LEU A 37 -9.97 -10.26 -9.93
C LEU A 37 -10.28 -9.83 -11.38
N VAL A 38 -11.21 -8.90 -11.60
CA VAL A 38 -11.45 -8.34 -12.95
C VAL A 38 -10.22 -7.60 -13.51
N GLY A 39 -9.35 -7.09 -12.64
CA GLY A 39 -8.05 -6.50 -13.03
C GLY A 39 -7.01 -7.54 -13.45
N TYR A 40 -7.22 -8.80 -13.08
CA TYR A 40 -6.31 -9.92 -13.36
C TYR A 40 -6.82 -10.85 -14.47
N ALA A 41 -7.95 -10.53 -15.09
CA ALA A 41 -8.52 -11.25 -16.23
C ALA A 41 -8.06 -10.57 -17.52
N TRP A 42 -7.19 -11.21 -18.29
CA TRP A 42 -6.55 -10.61 -19.47
C TRP A 42 -7.10 -11.14 -20.80
N GLY A 43 -7.29 -10.23 -21.74
CA GLY A 43 -7.84 -10.51 -23.07
C GLY A 43 -7.45 -9.46 -24.09
N LYS A 44 -8.03 -9.57 -25.29
CA LYS A 44 -7.84 -8.61 -26.38
C LYS A 44 -9.18 -8.16 -26.95
N LEU A 45 -9.15 -6.98 -27.55
CA LEU A 45 -10.24 -6.49 -28.36
C LEU A 45 -10.23 -7.22 -29.71
N GLU A 46 -11.33 -7.90 -30.04
CA GLU A 46 -11.54 -8.54 -31.33
C GLU A 46 -12.76 -7.92 -32.01
N GLN A 47 -12.65 -7.69 -33.31
CA GLN A 47 -13.76 -7.30 -34.18
C GLN A 47 -13.89 -8.39 -35.26
N ARG A 48 -15.09 -8.98 -35.40
CA ARG A 48 -15.28 -10.10 -36.35
C ARG A 48 -15.27 -9.64 -37.81
N ASP A 49 -15.86 -8.48 -38.08
CA ASP A 49 -15.88 -7.80 -39.37
C ASP A 49 -16.06 -6.30 -39.14
N GLU A 50 -15.88 -5.49 -40.18
CA GLU A 50 -15.97 -4.01 -40.09
C GLU A 50 -17.32 -3.49 -39.55
N LYS A 51 -18.38 -4.31 -39.58
CA LYS A 51 -19.73 -3.94 -39.15
C LYS A 51 -20.06 -4.41 -37.73
N SER A 52 -19.28 -5.33 -37.18
CA SER A 52 -19.47 -5.90 -35.84
C SER A 52 -18.91 -4.96 -34.77
N PRO A 53 -19.49 -4.95 -33.56
CA PRO A 53 -18.88 -4.23 -32.45
C PRO A 53 -17.54 -4.84 -32.07
N VAL A 54 -16.61 -4.00 -31.62
CA VAL A 54 -15.35 -4.43 -31.00
C VAL A 54 -15.70 -5.01 -29.63
N LEU A 55 -15.33 -6.27 -29.39
CA LEU A 55 -15.64 -6.97 -28.15
C LEU A 55 -14.36 -7.47 -27.49
N TRP A 56 -14.32 -7.36 -26.17
CA TRP A 56 -13.25 -7.97 -25.40
C TRP A 56 -13.44 -9.50 -25.31
N LYS A 57 -12.35 -10.23 -25.53
CA LYS A 57 -12.31 -11.69 -25.44
C LYS A 57 -11.17 -12.14 -24.55
N LEU A 58 -11.51 -12.95 -23.55
CA LEU A 58 -10.56 -13.57 -22.64
C LEU A 58 -9.55 -14.46 -23.40
N LEU A 59 -8.26 -14.28 -23.10
CA LEU A 59 -7.17 -15.09 -23.64
C LEU A 59 -6.42 -15.90 -22.57
N THR A 60 -6.56 -15.53 -21.31
CA THR A 60 -5.95 -16.23 -20.18
C THR A 60 -6.88 -17.30 -19.61
N ASN A 61 -6.29 -18.39 -19.13
CA ASN A 61 -7.04 -19.47 -18.46
C ASN A 61 -7.04 -19.33 -16.94
N ASN A 62 -6.22 -18.42 -16.40
CA ASN A 62 -6.12 -18.15 -14.98
C ASN A 62 -5.95 -16.64 -14.71
N PHE A 63 -6.27 -16.19 -13.50
CA PHE A 63 -5.99 -14.85 -13.01
C PHE A 63 -4.48 -14.64 -12.80
N THR A 64 -3.93 -13.58 -13.40
CA THR A 64 -2.51 -13.19 -13.24
C THR A 64 -2.39 -11.73 -12.83
N PRO A 65 -1.63 -11.41 -11.77
CA PRO A 65 -1.34 -10.02 -11.39
C PRO A 65 -0.59 -9.25 -12.48
N ILE A 66 0.37 -9.93 -13.11
CA ILE A 66 1.22 -9.37 -14.14
C ILE A 66 0.50 -9.44 -15.49
N ARG A 67 0.53 -8.34 -16.23
CA ARG A 67 0.04 -8.26 -17.61
C ARG A 67 0.86 -9.23 -18.48
N PRO A 68 0.23 -10.22 -19.15
CA PRO A 68 0.97 -11.21 -19.92
C PRO A 68 1.70 -10.66 -21.16
N SER A 69 1.12 -9.64 -21.82
CA SER A 69 1.74 -8.93 -22.94
C SER A 69 1.21 -7.50 -23.03
N GLU A 70 2.02 -6.58 -23.55
CA GLU A 70 1.68 -5.14 -23.60
C GLU A 70 0.38 -4.83 -24.36
N ASP A 71 0.03 -5.66 -25.35
CA ASP A 71 -1.15 -5.52 -26.18
C ASP A 71 -2.43 -6.15 -25.58
N MET A 72 -2.33 -6.76 -24.40
CA MET A 72 -3.50 -7.23 -23.65
C MET A 72 -4.06 -6.13 -22.76
N ILE A 73 -5.39 -6.10 -22.67
CA ILE A 73 -6.11 -5.27 -21.71
C ILE A 73 -6.87 -6.18 -20.75
N SER A 74 -6.90 -5.80 -19.48
CA SER A 74 -7.69 -6.44 -18.46
C SER A 74 -9.19 -6.20 -18.69
N TYR A 75 -10.03 -7.09 -18.16
CA TYR A 75 -11.48 -6.88 -18.19
C TYR A 75 -11.87 -5.59 -17.46
N LYS A 76 -11.16 -5.23 -16.38
CA LYS A 76 -11.33 -3.96 -15.67
C LYS A 76 -11.06 -2.76 -16.56
N GLU A 77 -9.93 -2.73 -17.27
CA GLU A 77 -9.59 -1.64 -18.20
C GLU A 77 -10.64 -1.51 -19.30
N TYR A 78 -11.07 -2.62 -19.89
CA TYR A 78 -12.13 -2.64 -20.91
C TYR A 78 -13.44 -2.01 -20.41
N ILE A 79 -13.92 -2.42 -19.24
CA ILE A 79 -15.15 -1.87 -18.65
C ILE A 79 -14.99 -0.37 -18.30
N CYS A 80 -13.82 0.03 -17.77
CA CYS A 80 -13.53 1.44 -17.50
C CYS A 80 -13.55 2.30 -18.78
N GLN A 81 -13.10 1.76 -19.92
CA GLN A 81 -13.16 2.43 -21.23
C GLN A 81 -14.59 2.55 -21.76
N GLN A 82 -15.46 1.56 -21.50
CA GLN A 82 -16.87 1.61 -21.90
C GLN A 82 -17.69 2.63 -21.09
N PHE A 83 -17.35 2.81 -19.81
CA PHE A 83 -18.03 3.73 -18.91
C PHE A 83 -17.03 4.71 -18.31
N PRO A 84 -16.42 5.64 -19.09
CA PRO A 84 -15.39 6.55 -18.59
C PRO A 84 -15.92 7.46 -17.48
N LEU A 85 -15.06 7.99 -16.62
CA LEU A 85 -15.46 9.02 -15.65
C LEU A 85 -15.19 10.41 -16.24
N LYS A 86 -16.09 11.35 -15.96
CA LYS A 86 -15.94 12.76 -16.33
C LYS A 86 -15.18 13.51 -15.24
N ASN A 87 -14.24 14.35 -15.66
CA ASN A 87 -13.48 15.23 -14.77
C ASN A 87 -13.71 16.73 -15.09
N GLU A 88 -14.43 17.02 -16.17
CA GLU A 88 -14.69 18.37 -16.69
C GLU A 88 -16.18 18.54 -16.99
N GLY A 89 -16.70 19.76 -16.80
CA GLY A 89 -18.13 20.09 -16.93
C GLY A 89 -18.74 20.61 -15.63
N ASP A 90 -20.08 20.63 -15.58
CA ASP A 90 -20.81 21.03 -14.39
C ASP A 90 -20.62 20.01 -13.24
N PRO A 91 -20.29 20.43 -12.00
CA PRO A 91 -20.05 19.53 -10.88
C PRO A 91 -21.22 18.59 -10.54
N GLU A 92 -22.47 19.03 -10.68
CA GLU A 92 -23.64 18.19 -10.39
C GLU A 92 -23.82 17.12 -11.47
N ASP A 93 -23.71 17.52 -12.74
CA ASP A 93 -23.77 16.59 -13.88
C ASP A 93 -22.63 15.56 -13.84
N ILE A 94 -21.41 15.98 -13.48
CA ILE A 94 -20.25 15.10 -13.30
C ILE A 94 -20.56 14.08 -12.21
N LYS A 95 -21.06 14.54 -11.06
CA LYS A 95 -21.33 13.67 -9.92
C LYS A 95 -22.41 12.65 -10.26
N GLU A 96 -23.51 13.07 -10.88
CA GLU A 96 -24.60 12.18 -11.29
C GLU A 96 -24.12 11.14 -12.31
N TYR A 97 -23.44 11.58 -13.37
CA TYR A 97 -22.91 10.69 -14.40
C TYR A 97 -21.88 9.70 -13.83
N ASN A 98 -20.91 10.18 -13.06
CA ASN A 98 -19.86 9.33 -12.47
C ASN A 98 -20.46 8.32 -11.50
N THR A 99 -21.48 8.70 -10.72
CA THR A 99 -22.19 7.77 -9.83
C THR A 99 -22.85 6.65 -10.63
N SER A 100 -23.56 6.99 -11.71
CA SER A 100 -24.19 6.00 -12.60
C SER A 100 -23.16 5.11 -13.31
N ALA A 101 -22.07 5.69 -13.82
CA ALA A 101 -20.99 4.95 -14.46
C ALA A 101 -20.30 3.97 -13.50
N ILE A 102 -19.99 4.41 -12.27
CA ILE A 102 -19.40 3.54 -11.22
C ILE A 102 -20.33 2.37 -10.89
N GLU A 103 -21.64 2.63 -10.78
CA GLU A 103 -22.61 1.57 -10.51
C GLU A 103 -22.68 0.54 -11.65
N GLN A 104 -22.69 1.00 -12.91
CA GLN A 104 -22.66 0.12 -14.09
C GLN A 104 -21.37 -0.71 -14.14
N ARG A 105 -20.22 -0.11 -13.84
CA ARG A 105 -18.93 -0.83 -13.73
C ARG A 105 -19.03 -1.94 -12.68
N LYS A 106 -19.52 -1.63 -11.47
CA LYS A 106 -19.66 -2.60 -10.37
C LYS A 106 -20.57 -3.77 -10.73
N GLN A 107 -21.72 -3.50 -11.36
CA GLN A 107 -22.62 -4.57 -11.80
C GLN A 107 -21.95 -5.54 -12.78
N LEU A 108 -21.13 -5.03 -13.70
CA LEU A 108 -20.39 -5.87 -14.64
C LEU A 108 -19.24 -6.61 -13.96
N PHE A 109 -18.57 -5.98 -12.98
CA PHE A 109 -17.54 -6.65 -12.18
C PHE A 109 -18.09 -7.82 -11.38
N PHE A 110 -19.27 -7.68 -10.77
CA PHE A 110 -19.84 -8.74 -9.92
C PHE A 110 -20.45 -9.90 -10.71
N GLN A 111 -20.57 -9.76 -12.02
CA GLN A 111 -21.18 -10.75 -12.90
C GLN A 111 -20.19 -11.38 -13.87
N PHE A 112 -18.94 -10.91 -13.94
CA PHE A 112 -17.99 -11.24 -15.01
C PHE A 112 -17.76 -12.75 -15.26
N VAL A 113 -17.92 -13.60 -14.24
CA VAL A 113 -17.78 -15.07 -14.31
C VAL A 113 -19.11 -15.84 -14.37
N LYS A 114 -20.25 -15.15 -14.48
CA LYS A 114 -21.58 -15.80 -14.62
C LYS A 114 -21.73 -16.43 -16.01
N LEU A 115 -22.71 -17.34 -16.14
CA LEU A 115 -23.02 -17.99 -17.41
C LEU A 115 -23.32 -16.94 -18.49
N GLY A 116 -22.66 -17.07 -19.64
CA GLY A 116 -22.80 -16.14 -20.77
C GLY A 116 -21.89 -14.91 -20.72
N GLN A 117 -21.14 -14.71 -19.64
CA GLN A 117 -20.24 -13.57 -19.49
C GLN A 117 -18.82 -13.88 -19.99
N PRO A 118 -18.04 -12.86 -20.42
CA PRO A 118 -16.75 -13.06 -21.09
C PRO A 118 -15.73 -13.86 -20.28
N CYS A 119 -15.79 -13.80 -18.95
CA CYS A 119 -14.84 -14.46 -18.06
C CYS A 119 -15.34 -15.78 -17.48
N MET A 120 -16.44 -16.37 -17.98
CA MET A 120 -16.99 -17.65 -17.49
C MET A 120 -15.94 -18.78 -17.41
N LYS A 121 -14.95 -18.81 -18.32
CA LYS A 121 -13.87 -19.80 -18.30
C LYS A 121 -12.99 -19.73 -17.03
N LEU A 122 -12.94 -18.58 -16.36
CA LEU A 122 -12.21 -18.39 -15.10
C LEU A 122 -13.01 -18.83 -13.87
N LYS A 123 -14.31 -19.15 -14.01
CA LYS A 123 -15.20 -19.56 -12.90
C LYS A 123 -14.62 -20.68 -12.03
N PRO A 124 -13.99 -21.75 -12.57
CA PRO A 124 -13.41 -22.80 -11.73
C PRO A 124 -12.27 -22.29 -10.83
N GLU A 125 -11.45 -21.36 -11.31
CA GLU A 125 -10.39 -20.77 -10.49
C GLU A 125 -10.95 -19.76 -9.48
N TYR A 126 -11.90 -18.93 -9.92
CA TYR A 126 -12.64 -18.02 -9.05
C TYR A 126 -13.23 -18.76 -7.84
N ASP A 127 -13.91 -19.90 -8.06
CA ASP A 127 -14.49 -20.71 -6.98
C ASP A 127 -13.44 -21.27 -6.02
N ARG A 128 -12.25 -21.62 -6.53
CA ARG A 128 -11.12 -22.02 -5.67
C ARG A 128 -10.65 -20.87 -4.81
N ILE A 129 -10.49 -19.67 -5.38
CA ILE A 129 -10.04 -18.47 -4.64
C ILE A 129 -11.07 -18.07 -3.59
N VAL A 130 -12.36 -18.02 -3.94
CA VAL A 130 -13.46 -17.74 -2.99
C VAL A 130 -13.44 -18.75 -1.84
N LYS A 131 -13.20 -20.03 -2.12
CA LYS A 131 -13.08 -21.05 -1.07
C LYS A 131 -11.92 -20.80 -0.11
N LEU A 132 -10.79 -20.25 -0.57
CA LEU A 132 -9.62 -19.97 0.27
C LEU A 132 -9.86 -18.82 1.26
N ILE A 133 -10.72 -17.87 0.91
CA ILE A 133 -11.11 -16.76 1.78
C ILE A 133 -12.39 -17.04 2.58
N THR A 134 -13.04 -18.18 2.37
CA THR A 134 -14.28 -18.55 3.08
C THR A 134 -13.94 -19.26 4.39
N LEU A 135 -14.67 -18.93 5.46
CA LEU A 135 -14.52 -19.57 6.76
C LEU A 135 -14.87 -21.07 6.70
N PRO A 136 -14.30 -21.91 7.61
CA PRO A 136 -14.69 -23.31 7.70
C PRO A 136 -16.19 -23.47 8.01
N LYS A 137 -16.86 -24.45 7.39
CA LYS A 137 -18.32 -24.67 7.56
C LYS A 137 -18.76 -24.79 9.02
N ALA A 138 -18.00 -25.51 9.84
CA ALA A 138 -18.32 -25.68 11.27
C ALA A 138 -18.27 -24.35 12.03
N VAL A 139 -17.32 -23.47 11.66
CA VAL A 139 -17.21 -22.11 12.23
C VAL A 139 -18.40 -21.26 11.79
N ILE A 140 -18.81 -21.35 10.51
CA ILE A 140 -19.99 -20.62 10.00
C ILE A 140 -21.26 -21.02 10.76
N GLU A 141 -21.48 -22.31 10.97
CA GLU A 141 -22.66 -22.80 11.71
C GLU A 141 -22.64 -22.34 13.18
N GLU A 142 -21.47 -22.34 13.84
CA GLU A 142 -21.32 -21.79 15.19
C GLU A 142 -21.63 -20.29 15.24
N LEU A 143 -21.12 -19.50 14.29
CA LEU A 143 -21.37 -18.06 14.23
C LEU A 143 -22.85 -17.74 14.02
N LYS A 144 -23.56 -18.54 13.21
CA LYS A 144 -25.02 -18.40 13.03
C LYS A 144 -25.78 -18.64 14.32
N GLN A 145 -25.49 -19.74 15.03
CA GLN A 145 -26.12 -20.04 16.32
C GLN A 145 -25.88 -18.92 17.34
N GLN A 146 -24.65 -18.42 17.40
CA GLN A 146 -24.28 -17.33 18.31
C GLN A 146 -24.96 -16.00 17.97
N ALA A 147 -25.21 -15.72 16.69
CA ALA A 147 -25.91 -14.51 16.25
C ALA A 147 -27.40 -14.52 16.65
N GLU A 148 -28.00 -15.68 16.86
CA GLU A 148 -29.38 -15.81 17.36
C GLU A 148 -29.47 -15.59 18.88
N GLU A 149 -28.38 -15.88 19.62
CA GLU A 149 -28.33 -15.84 21.09
C GLU A 149 -27.81 -14.52 21.68
N ALA A 150 -26.98 -13.78 20.93
CA ALA A 150 -26.33 -12.56 21.40
C ALA A 150 -26.51 -11.39 20.42
N GLY A 151 -26.69 -10.18 20.97
CA GLY A 151 -26.63 -8.94 20.18
C GLY A 151 -25.20 -8.66 19.72
N PHE A 152 -25.07 -8.04 18.55
CA PHE A 152 -23.79 -7.59 17.98
C PHE A 152 -23.61 -6.09 18.13
N LEU A 153 -22.36 -5.62 18.25
CA LEU A 153 -22.09 -4.18 18.18
C LEU A 153 -22.24 -3.66 16.76
N THR A 154 -22.96 -2.56 16.65
CA THR A 154 -23.02 -1.71 15.46
C THR A 154 -21.67 -1.02 15.22
N GLU A 155 -21.42 -0.57 14.00
CA GLU A 155 -20.19 0.18 13.69
C GLU A 155 -20.04 1.44 14.54
N GLU A 156 -21.14 2.15 14.80
CA GLU A 156 -21.13 3.36 15.62
C GLU A 156 -20.78 3.06 17.09
N GLU A 157 -21.27 1.94 17.64
CA GLU A 157 -20.89 1.51 18.98
C GLU A 157 -19.40 1.13 19.05
N VAL A 158 -18.86 0.46 18.02
CA VAL A 158 -17.43 0.15 17.96
C VAL A 158 -16.59 1.44 17.91
N LYS A 159 -17.00 2.43 17.09
CA LYS A 159 -16.33 3.73 16.98
C LYS A 159 -16.29 4.50 18.29
N GLN A 160 -17.34 4.40 19.11
CA GLN A 160 -17.44 5.11 20.38
C GLN A 160 -16.62 4.46 21.51
N ARG A 161 -16.31 3.17 21.41
CA ARG A 161 -15.56 2.43 22.44
C ARG A 161 -14.05 2.54 22.25
N ASN A 162 -13.31 2.54 23.35
CA ASN A 162 -11.86 2.37 23.33
C ASN A 162 -11.50 0.88 23.22
N LEU A 163 -10.23 0.56 22.92
CA LEU A 163 -9.82 -0.82 22.70
C LEU A 163 -9.91 -1.67 23.97
N THR A 164 -9.74 -1.07 25.14
CA THR A 164 -9.88 -1.76 26.43
C THR A 164 -11.33 -2.23 26.66
N GLN A 165 -12.31 -1.37 26.37
CA GLN A 165 -13.73 -1.70 26.42
C GLN A 165 -14.06 -2.81 25.42
N LEU A 166 -13.62 -2.67 24.16
CA LEU A 166 -13.81 -3.67 23.11
C LEU A 166 -13.19 -5.03 23.43
N LEU A 167 -12.07 -5.06 24.14
CA LEU A 167 -11.45 -6.30 24.60
C LEU A 167 -12.31 -7.02 25.65
N SER A 168 -12.87 -6.24 26.58
CA SER A 168 -13.71 -6.74 27.68
C SER A 168 -15.12 -7.13 27.25
N ASP A 169 -15.56 -6.62 26.10
CA ASP A 169 -16.85 -6.96 25.55
C ASP A 169 -16.95 -8.46 25.27
N LYS A 170 -18.04 -9.05 25.75
CA LYS A 170 -18.49 -10.38 25.33
C LYS A 170 -19.05 -10.38 23.91
N ASP A 171 -19.00 -9.23 23.22
CA ASP A 171 -19.50 -9.10 21.86
C ASP A 171 -18.74 -10.02 20.90
N MET A 172 -19.53 -10.73 20.12
CA MET A 172 -19.08 -11.76 19.20
C MET A 172 -18.65 -11.10 17.89
N LEU A 173 -17.58 -11.58 17.26
CA LEU A 173 -17.06 -11.05 15.99
C LEU A 173 -18.00 -11.32 14.79
N ASN A 174 -19.26 -11.66 15.04
CA ASN A 174 -20.21 -12.15 14.05
C ASN A 174 -20.48 -11.12 12.95
N ASN A 175 -20.49 -9.83 13.30
CA ASN A 175 -20.64 -8.74 12.34
C ASN A 175 -19.50 -8.72 11.30
N LEU A 176 -18.26 -8.94 11.73
CA LEU A 176 -17.08 -8.99 10.85
C LEU A 176 -17.13 -10.17 9.87
N PHE A 177 -17.81 -11.25 10.25
CA PHE A 177 -17.89 -12.52 9.52
C PHE A 177 -19.26 -12.77 8.87
N SER A 178 -20.09 -11.73 8.74
CA SER A 178 -21.48 -11.83 8.25
C SER A 178 -21.60 -12.38 6.82
N ASP A 179 -20.60 -12.16 5.97
CA ASP A 179 -20.49 -12.72 4.61
C ASP A 179 -19.77 -14.09 4.56
N HIS A 180 -19.50 -14.68 5.73
CA HIS A 180 -18.81 -15.95 5.91
C HIS A 180 -17.37 -15.98 5.38
N LYS A 181 -16.76 -14.83 5.13
CA LYS A 181 -15.36 -14.74 4.71
C LYS A 181 -14.47 -14.23 5.84
N TYR A 182 -13.18 -14.53 5.75
CA TYR A 182 -12.18 -13.96 6.65
C TYR A 182 -12.11 -12.44 6.48
N GLN A 183 -12.03 -11.71 7.60
CA GLN A 183 -11.74 -10.28 7.61
C GLN A 183 -10.23 -10.05 7.45
N LEU A 184 -9.41 -10.56 8.37
CA LEU A 184 -7.97 -10.72 8.15
C LEU A 184 -7.65 -12.03 7.43
N LEU A 185 -6.87 -11.97 6.36
CA LEU A 185 -6.56 -13.12 5.52
C LEU A 185 -5.80 -14.23 6.31
N PRO A 186 -6.13 -15.51 6.09
CA PRO A 186 -5.50 -16.64 6.81
C PRO A 186 -3.97 -16.66 6.74
N THR A 187 -3.40 -16.18 5.63
CA THR A 187 -1.96 -16.11 5.38
C THR A 187 -1.22 -15.23 6.41
N PHE A 188 -1.85 -14.15 6.88
CA PHE A 188 -1.32 -13.33 7.97
C PHE A 188 -1.21 -14.14 9.28
N TYR A 189 -2.30 -14.81 9.68
CA TYR A 189 -2.31 -15.65 10.89
C TYR A 189 -1.32 -16.81 10.81
N LYS A 190 -1.22 -17.47 9.66
CA LYS A 190 -0.27 -18.56 9.45
C LYS A 190 1.18 -18.08 9.63
N THR A 191 1.49 -16.88 9.16
CA THR A 191 2.82 -16.25 9.29
C THR A 191 3.18 -16.03 10.76
N ILE A 192 2.33 -15.36 11.54
CA ILE A 192 2.62 -15.07 12.95
C ILE A 192 2.66 -16.35 13.80
N ILE A 193 1.82 -17.35 13.49
CA ILE A 193 1.88 -18.68 14.13
C ILE A 193 3.21 -19.37 13.80
N ASN A 194 3.67 -19.29 12.55
CA ASN A 194 4.93 -19.88 12.12
C ASN A 194 6.12 -19.24 12.86
N LEU A 195 6.19 -17.91 12.89
CA LEU A 195 7.23 -17.17 13.62
C LEU A 195 7.26 -17.54 15.11
N LYS A 196 6.08 -17.67 15.76
CA LYS A 196 5.99 -18.15 17.14
C LYS A 196 6.53 -19.57 17.31
N LYS A 197 6.15 -20.50 16.42
CA LYS A 197 6.62 -21.90 16.46
C LYS A 197 8.13 -22.01 16.29
N GLN A 198 8.69 -21.16 15.44
CA GLN A 198 10.14 -21.04 15.25
C GLN A 198 10.87 -20.32 16.40
N LYS A 199 10.13 -19.84 17.42
CA LYS A 199 10.68 -19.02 18.52
C LYS A 199 11.41 -17.77 18.02
N ARG A 200 10.98 -17.22 16.87
CA ARG A 200 11.51 -15.96 16.35
C ARG A 200 11.16 -14.82 17.29
N GLU A 201 12.09 -13.90 17.46
CA GLU A 201 11.78 -12.61 18.06
C GLU A 201 11.21 -11.68 16.98
N PHE A 202 9.96 -11.24 17.15
CA PHE A 202 9.33 -10.34 16.20
C PHE A 202 8.33 -9.39 16.86
N ALA A 203 8.10 -8.24 16.23
CA ALA A 203 7.03 -7.30 16.51
C ALA A 203 6.15 -7.09 15.26
N ILE A 204 4.87 -6.78 15.47
CA ILE A 204 3.90 -6.46 14.42
C ILE A 204 3.51 -4.98 14.55
N VAL A 205 3.50 -4.25 13.45
CA VAL A 205 3.03 -2.86 13.41
C VAL A 205 1.98 -2.74 12.32
N PHE A 206 0.73 -2.50 12.69
CA PHE A 206 -0.30 -2.14 11.72
C PHE A 206 -0.12 -0.69 11.30
N ARG A 207 -0.06 -0.44 9.99
CA ARG A 207 0.22 0.87 9.35
C ARG A 207 -0.87 1.29 8.36
N PRO A 208 -2.15 1.38 8.79
CA PRO A 208 -3.22 1.79 7.91
C PRO A 208 -3.13 3.26 7.51
N PHE A 209 -3.61 3.58 6.31
CA PHE A 209 -3.94 4.94 5.89
C PHE A 209 -5.40 5.27 6.20
N GLY A 210 -5.66 6.16 7.16
CA GLY A 210 -6.98 6.82 7.34
C GLY A 210 -8.20 5.93 7.65
N THR A 211 -8.05 4.61 7.69
CA THR A 211 -9.08 3.65 8.12
C THR A 211 -9.26 3.73 9.63
N ASP A 212 -10.45 3.39 10.14
CA ASP A 212 -10.61 3.15 11.58
C ASP A 212 -10.23 1.69 11.85
N PRO A 213 -9.03 1.40 12.38
CA PRO A 213 -8.54 0.04 12.47
C PRO A 213 -9.21 -0.74 13.62
N LYS A 214 -10.15 -0.15 14.38
CA LYS A 214 -10.73 -0.78 15.57
C LYS A 214 -11.28 -2.17 15.34
N ASN A 215 -12.00 -2.41 14.24
CA ASN A 215 -12.53 -3.73 13.91
C ASN A 215 -11.41 -4.76 13.64
N ILE A 216 -10.35 -4.34 12.97
CA ILE A 216 -9.18 -5.17 12.68
C ILE A 216 -8.41 -5.50 13.97
N LEU A 217 -8.20 -4.49 14.83
CA LEU A 217 -7.55 -4.69 16.12
C LEU A 217 -8.41 -5.54 17.06
N ARG A 218 -9.73 -5.40 17.01
CA ARG A 218 -10.68 -6.22 17.76
C ARG A 218 -10.58 -7.70 17.34
N GLU A 219 -10.61 -8.00 16.05
CA GLU A 219 -10.40 -9.36 15.52
C GLU A 219 -9.03 -9.92 15.94
N PHE A 220 -7.97 -9.13 15.76
CA PHE A 220 -6.61 -9.51 16.12
C PHE A 220 -6.43 -9.78 17.62
N ASN A 221 -7.03 -8.96 18.47
CA ASN A 221 -6.99 -9.15 19.92
C ASN A 221 -7.74 -10.41 20.36
N LYS A 222 -8.90 -10.72 19.77
CA LYS A 222 -9.61 -11.98 20.03
C LYS A 222 -8.78 -13.18 19.55
N PHE A 223 -8.02 -13.05 18.46
CA PHE A 223 -7.03 -14.05 18.08
C PHE A 223 -5.94 -14.22 19.14
N CYS A 224 -5.39 -13.12 19.68
CA CYS A 224 -4.39 -13.17 20.74
C CYS A 224 -4.91 -13.84 22.02
N LEU A 225 -6.18 -13.65 22.37
CA LEU A 225 -6.81 -14.30 23.53
C LEU A 225 -7.11 -15.80 23.32
N GLY A 226 -7.08 -16.28 22.07
CA GLY A 226 -7.56 -17.60 21.68
C GLY A 226 -9.08 -17.71 21.65
N GLU A 227 -9.76 -16.60 21.39
CA GLU A 227 -11.21 -16.48 21.26
C GLU A 227 -11.67 -16.36 19.80
N HIS A 228 -10.73 -16.14 18.87
CA HIS A 228 -11.05 -16.06 17.45
C HIS A 228 -11.71 -17.35 16.94
N PRO A 229 -12.81 -17.30 16.17
CA PRO A 229 -13.57 -18.49 15.76
C PRO A 229 -12.71 -19.56 15.06
N CYS A 230 -11.79 -19.14 14.20
CA CYS A 230 -10.86 -20.03 13.49
C CYS A 230 -9.59 -20.44 14.27
N PHE A 231 -9.38 -19.95 15.50
CA PHE A 231 -8.16 -20.20 16.28
C PHE A 231 -8.42 -20.44 17.78
N SER A 232 -9.63 -20.89 18.13
CA SER A 232 -10.07 -21.06 19.52
C SER A 232 -9.97 -22.49 20.07
N GLY A 233 -9.62 -23.47 19.24
CA GLY A 233 -9.67 -24.89 19.63
C GLY A 233 -11.04 -25.54 19.46
N ARG A 234 -12.10 -24.75 19.27
CA ARG A 234 -13.46 -25.25 18.97
C ARG A 234 -13.56 -25.70 17.52
N ASN A 235 -14.54 -26.54 17.19
CA ASN A 235 -14.82 -26.92 15.80
C ASN A 235 -13.62 -27.51 15.04
N ASN A 236 -12.73 -28.23 15.74
CA ASN A 236 -11.47 -28.77 15.22
C ASN A 236 -10.50 -27.70 14.66
N THR A 237 -10.66 -26.46 15.08
CA THR A 237 -9.71 -25.38 14.77
C THR A 237 -8.51 -25.47 15.70
N PRO A 238 -7.31 -24.99 15.29
CA PRO A 238 -6.17 -24.90 16.21
C PRO A 238 -6.48 -23.95 17.36
N ILE A 239 -5.94 -24.20 18.56
CA ILE A 239 -5.92 -23.22 19.65
C ILE A 239 -4.63 -22.42 19.60
N VAL A 240 -4.74 -21.09 19.48
CA VAL A 240 -3.60 -20.19 19.40
C VAL A 240 -3.79 -19.05 20.38
N LYS A 241 -2.72 -18.67 21.09
CA LYS A 241 -2.74 -17.56 22.04
C LYS A 241 -1.47 -16.72 21.93
N PHE A 242 -1.60 -15.41 22.09
CA PHE A 242 -0.54 -14.41 22.13
C PHE A 242 -0.84 -13.37 23.23
N ASP A 243 -1.46 -13.82 24.32
CA ASP A 243 -1.94 -13.01 25.44
C ASP A 243 -0.89 -12.80 26.56
N GLY A 244 0.33 -13.28 26.36
CA GLY A 244 1.38 -13.27 27.37
C GLY A 244 1.29 -14.39 28.42
N SER A 245 0.27 -15.24 28.34
CA SER A 245 0.15 -16.39 29.24
C SER A 245 1.31 -17.37 29.06
N LYS A 246 1.59 -18.15 30.11
CA LYS A 246 2.67 -19.17 30.14
C LYS A 246 4.05 -18.61 29.83
N GLY A 247 4.32 -17.35 30.21
CA GLY A 247 5.63 -16.71 30.02
C GLY A 247 5.95 -16.39 28.55
N THR A 248 4.93 -16.30 27.69
CA THR A 248 5.10 -15.88 26.30
C THR A 248 4.98 -14.36 26.15
N LYS A 249 5.35 -13.80 25.00
CA LYS A 249 5.17 -12.37 24.70
C LYS A 249 3.68 -12.04 24.49
N ASN A 250 3.26 -10.84 24.89
CA ASN A 250 1.90 -10.34 24.72
C ASN A 250 1.81 -9.46 23.46
N TYR A 251 0.87 -9.79 22.57
CA TYR A 251 0.59 -9.07 21.33
C TYR A 251 -0.78 -8.38 21.33
N ILE A 252 -1.50 -8.39 22.45
CA ILE A 252 -2.75 -7.63 22.57
C ILE A 252 -2.45 -6.14 22.43
N ILE A 253 -3.17 -5.46 21.52
CA ILE A 253 -3.05 -4.03 21.26
C ILE A 253 -4.16 -3.31 22.03
N LEU A 254 -3.79 -2.40 22.92
CA LEU A 254 -4.70 -1.46 23.59
C LEU A 254 -4.40 -0.03 23.12
N ASP A 255 -5.19 0.93 23.61
CA ASP A 255 -5.11 2.33 23.18
C ASP A 255 -3.68 2.91 23.34
N LYS A 256 -2.96 2.54 24.40
CA LYS A 256 -1.56 2.95 24.65
C LYS A 256 -0.56 2.48 23.57
N GLN A 257 -0.89 1.42 22.81
CA GLN A 257 -0.08 0.90 21.70
C GLN A 257 -0.52 1.47 20.34
N CYS A 258 -1.50 2.38 20.35
CA CYS A 258 -1.99 3.06 19.17
C CYS A 258 -1.41 4.46 19.04
N ALA A 259 -1.21 4.90 17.80
CA ALA A 259 -0.84 6.28 17.53
C ALA A 259 -1.42 6.79 16.21
N LEU A 260 -1.55 8.10 16.10
CA LEU A 260 -1.96 8.85 14.92
C LEU A 260 -0.80 9.75 14.49
N VAL A 261 -0.37 9.62 13.24
CA VAL A 261 0.61 10.53 12.65
C VAL A 261 -0.13 11.75 12.10
N TYR A 262 0.14 12.94 12.61
CA TYR A 262 -0.40 14.20 12.07
C TYR A 262 0.67 14.87 11.22
N ARG A 263 0.58 14.72 9.90
CA ARG A 263 1.65 15.19 8.99
C ARG A 263 1.70 16.70 8.88
N LYS A 264 0.52 17.34 8.81
CA LYS A 264 0.40 18.80 8.73
C LYS A 264 1.02 19.50 9.95
N GLN A 265 0.80 18.94 11.15
CA GLN A 265 1.36 19.45 12.40
C GLN A 265 2.76 18.89 12.72
N LYS A 266 3.21 17.88 11.96
CA LYS A 266 4.45 17.12 12.24
C LYS A 266 4.51 16.56 13.66
N GLN A 267 3.38 16.03 14.12
CA GLN A 267 3.21 15.50 15.47
C GLN A 267 2.79 14.03 15.45
N LEU A 268 3.15 13.30 16.49
CA LEU A 268 2.66 11.95 16.77
C LEU A 268 1.79 12.02 18.02
N VAL A 269 0.55 11.54 17.90
CA VAL A 269 -0.36 11.44 19.05
C VAL A 269 -0.49 9.97 19.41
N THR A 270 -0.05 9.57 20.61
CA THR A 270 -0.15 8.19 21.09
C THR A 270 -1.31 8.05 22.07
N GLY A 271 -1.81 6.82 22.26
CA GLY A 271 -2.84 6.53 23.26
C GLY A 271 -4.28 6.58 22.73
N THR A 272 -4.46 6.82 21.43
CA THR A 272 -5.80 6.94 20.82
C THR A 272 -5.79 6.62 19.34
N LEU A 273 -6.96 6.25 18.83
CA LEU A 273 -7.28 6.14 17.40
C LEU A 273 -8.30 7.19 16.96
N ARG A 274 -8.80 8.04 17.88
CA ARG A 274 -9.72 9.12 17.57
C ARG A 274 -8.93 10.29 17.00
N ARG A 275 -9.15 10.64 15.73
CA ARG A 275 -8.58 11.84 15.11
C ARG A 275 -9.40 13.08 15.48
N THR A 276 -8.73 14.22 15.65
CA THR A 276 -9.36 15.55 15.82
C THR A 276 -9.10 16.39 14.58
N ASP A 277 -10.02 17.30 14.26
CA ASP A 277 -9.93 18.29 13.18
C ASP A 277 -9.40 19.65 13.66
N LYS A 278 -9.18 19.79 14.97
CA LYS A 278 -8.64 21.01 15.58
C LYS A 278 -7.23 21.31 15.08
N GLN A 279 -6.96 22.60 14.86
CA GLN A 279 -5.65 23.05 14.40
C GLN A 279 -4.56 22.84 15.45
N GLN A 280 -4.85 23.22 16.70
CA GLN A 280 -4.07 22.86 17.88
C GLN A 280 -4.60 21.52 18.39
N LEU A 281 -3.73 20.51 18.43
CA LEU A 281 -4.14 19.16 18.80
C LEU A 281 -4.48 19.07 20.29
N GLU A 282 -3.83 19.89 21.11
CA GLU A 282 -4.05 20.00 22.55
C GLU A 282 -5.52 20.31 22.87
N ASP A 283 -6.12 21.30 22.19
CA ASP A 283 -7.55 21.63 22.32
C ASP A 283 -8.45 20.45 21.90
N GLY A 284 -8.00 19.68 20.93
CA GLY A 284 -8.71 18.52 20.41
C GLY A 284 -8.70 17.33 21.35
N TYR A 285 -7.76 17.26 22.29
CA TYR A 285 -7.52 16.15 23.22
C TYR A 285 -7.47 16.60 24.69
N GLU A 286 -8.00 17.78 25.01
CA GLU A 286 -7.88 18.41 26.34
C GLU A 286 -8.18 17.43 27.48
N LYS A 287 -9.32 16.75 27.41
CA LYS A 287 -9.73 15.77 28.41
C LYS A 287 -8.82 14.54 28.45
N GLU A 288 -8.46 13.97 27.31
CA GLU A 288 -7.60 12.78 27.26
C GLU A 288 -6.16 13.06 27.69
N LEU A 289 -5.71 14.31 27.56
CA LEU A 289 -4.42 14.79 28.07
C LEU A 289 -4.45 14.94 29.58
N GLU A 290 -5.51 15.53 30.15
CA GLU A 290 -5.71 15.63 31.60
C GLU A 290 -5.77 14.26 32.28
N GLU A 291 -6.38 13.27 31.61
CA GLU A 291 -6.48 11.89 32.09
C GLU A 291 -5.22 11.04 31.79
N GLU A 292 -4.17 11.63 31.21
CA GLU A 292 -2.92 10.97 30.78
C GLU A 292 -3.14 9.77 29.83
N GLN A 293 -4.29 9.72 29.15
CA GLN A 293 -4.61 8.69 28.17
C GLN A 293 -3.93 8.95 26.83
N VAL A 294 -3.78 10.22 26.47
CA VAL A 294 -3.16 10.67 25.22
C VAL A 294 -1.86 11.42 25.53
N GLN A 295 -0.89 11.29 24.64
CA GLN A 295 0.36 12.05 24.68
C GLN A 295 0.71 12.54 23.28
N ILE A 296 1.21 13.78 23.18
CA ILE A 296 1.56 14.43 21.92
C ILE A 296 3.07 14.63 21.87
N TYR A 297 3.69 14.16 20.79
CA TYR A 297 5.12 14.23 20.53
C TYR A 297 5.38 15.05 19.28
N ASN A 298 6.37 15.94 19.34
CA ASN A 298 6.78 16.72 18.16
C ASN A 298 7.66 15.88 17.21
N GLU A 299 8.04 16.47 16.07
CA GLU A 299 8.86 15.84 15.02
C GLU A 299 10.15 15.21 15.58
N THR A 300 10.87 15.91 16.47
CA THR A 300 12.13 15.43 17.04
C THR A 300 11.97 14.28 18.02
N GLN A 301 10.82 14.20 18.70
CA GLN A 301 10.51 13.17 19.69
C GLN A 301 9.83 11.94 19.08
N MET A 302 9.21 12.10 17.90
CA MET A 302 8.44 11.05 17.24
C MET A 302 9.24 9.75 17.06
N LEU A 303 10.44 9.84 16.50
CA LEU A 303 11.30 8.69 16.24
C LEU A 303 11.71 7.97 17.53
N LEU A 304 12.07 8.75 18.57
CA LEU A 304 12.42 8.22 19.89
C LEU A 304 11.23 7.44 20.46
N LYS A 305 10.04 8.03 20.41
CA LYS A 305 8.82 7.40 20.94
C LYS A 305 8.43 6.12 20.19
N ILE A 306 8.58 6.10 18.86
CA ILE A 306 8.36 4.90 18.04
C ILE A 306 9.32 3.78 18.48
N THR A 307 10.59 4.12 18.69
CA THR A 307 11.62 3.17 19.12
C THR A 307 11.38 2.63 20.53
N GLU A 308 10.98 3.50 21.47
CA GLU A 308 10.58 3.11 22.83
C GLU A 308 9.39 2.15 22.81
N SER A 309 8.37 2.48 22.01
CA SER A 309 7.16 1.66 21.88
C SER A 309 7.47 0.25 21.36
N LEU A 310 8.42 0.13 20.42
CA LEU A 310 8.90 -1.16 19.88
C LEU A 310 9.79 -1.97 20.85
N LYS A 311 10.28 -1.33 21.92
CA LYS A 311 10.98 -1.99 23.03
C LYS A 311 9.99 -2.50 24.08
N GLU A 312 8.92 -1.74 24.33
CA GLU A 312 7.92 -2.04 25.35
C GLU A 312 6.82 -3.00 24.87
N SER A 313 6.52 -3.01 23.58
CA SER A 313 5.39 -3.76 23.02
C SER A 313 5.79 -4.63 21.83
N CYS A 314 5.11 -5.77 21.69
CA CYS A 314 5.31 -6.68 20.55
C CYS A 314 4.32 -6.44 19.41
N ALA A 315 3.29 -5.62 19.64
CA ALA A 315 2.28 -5.27 18.65
C ALA A 315 1.88 -3.81 18.82
N LEU A 316 1.79 -3.06 17.71
CA LEU A 316 1.48 -1.63 17.66
C LEU A 316 0.50 -1.35 16.51
N CYS A 317 -0.21 -0.23 16.56
CA CYS A 317 -1.00 0.27 15.44
C CYS A 317 -0.81 1.78 15.26
N TYR A 318 -0.12 2.17 14.20
CA TYR A 318 0.14 3.57 13.87
C TYR A 318 -0.60 3.95 12.59
N VAL A 319 -1.61 4.80 12.73
CA VAL A 319 -2.44 5.25 11.62
C VAL A 319 -1.76 6.44 10.93
N ASP A 320 -1.43 6.24 9.66
CA ASP A 320 -0.84 7.27 8.80
C ASP A 320 -1.89 8.29 8.32
N ASP A 321 -1.44 9.53 8.10
CA ASP A 321 -2.28 10.66 7.67
C ASP A 321 -2.65 10.58 6.18
N PHE A 322 -3.67 9.77 5.86
CA PHE A 322 -4.14 9.62 4.48
C PHE A 322 -4.72 10.91 3.92
N GLN A 323 -5.45 11.69 4.73
CA GLN A 323 -6.06 12.94 4.26
C GLN A 323 -5.00 13.92 3.78
N PHE A 324 -3.93 14.09 4.56
CA PHE A 324 -2.80 14.93 4.15
C PHE A 324 -2.11 14.41 2.89
N TYR A 325 -1.87 13.09 2.80
CA TYR A 325 -1.28 12.48 1.61
C TYR A 325 -2.15 12.69 0.36
N GLN A 326 -3.47 12.53 0.48
CA GLN A 326 -4.41 12.70 -0.63
C GLN A 326 -4.44 14.15 -1.15
N GLU A 327 -4.33 15.14 -0.25
CA GLU A 327 -4.25 16.56 -0.62
C GLU A 327 -2.94 16.91 -1.33
N GLN A 328 -1.84 16.24 -0.97
CA GLN A 328 -0.49 16.51 -1.51
C GLN A 328 0.27 15.20 -1.78
N PRO A 329 -0.12 14.44 -2.82
CA PRO A 329 0.47 13.13 -3.10
C PRO A 329 1.93 13.29 -3.51
N SER A 330 2.84 12.79 -2.68
CA SER A 330 4.26 12.69 -2.97
C SER A 330 4.90 11.63 -2.06
N GLU A 331 6.03 11.05 -2.47
CA GLU A 331 6.77 10.08 -1.65
C GLU A 331 7.21 10.69 -0.30
N ALA A 332 7.57 11.98 -0.28
CA ALA A 332 7.90 12.70 0.93
C ALA A 332 6.73 12.77 1.93
N ASN A 333 5.49 12.77 1.43
CA ASN A 333 4.28 12.80 2.23
C ASN A 333 3.69 11.41 2.50
N ALA A 334 4.29 10.36 1.93
CA ALA A 334 3.88 8.97 2.09
C ALA A 334 4.29 8.38 3.45
N LYS A 335 3.92 7.13 3.75
CA LYS A 335 4.25 6.45 5.02
C LYS A 335 5.77 6.45 5.24
N GLN A 336 6.20 6.94 6.39
CA GLN A 336 7.64 7.02 6.71
C GLN A 336 8.05 5.77 7.47
N LEU A 337 9.02 5.03 6.93
CA LEU A 337 9.69 3.93 7.61
C LEU A 337 11.12 4.34 7.96
N TYR A 338 11.37 4.51 9.25
CA TYR A 338 12.70 4.76 9.76
C TYR A 338 13.45 3.45 10.00
N VAL A 339 14.68 3.37 9.47
CA VAL A 339 15.57 2.22 9.66
C VAL A 339 16.94 2.68 10.10
N ASP A 340 17.61 1.92 10.97
CA ASP A 340 19.03 2.10 11.25
C ASP A 340 19.81 1.13 10.36
N GLN A 341 20.54 1.64 9.37
CA GLN A 341 21.35 0.79 8.49
C GLN A 341 22.54 0.14 9.21
N GLN A 342 22.92 0.65 10.38
CA GLN A 342 24.00 0.11 11.22
C GLN A 342 23.49 -0.96 12.20
N ASP A 343 22.17 -1.02 12.44
CA ASP A 343 21.57 -2.11 13.21
C ASP A 343 21.57 -3.41 12.37
N ALA A 344 22.43 -4.33 12.79
CA ALA A 344 22.56 -5.66 12.20
C ALA A 344 21.66 -6.70 12.88
N ASP A 345 21.08 -6.37 14.03
CA ASP A 345 20.28 -7.27 14.88
C ASP A 345 18.78 -7.11 14.66
N THR A 346 18.32 -5.94 14.18
CA THR A 346 16.91 -5.69 13.84
C THR A 346 16.72 -5.56 12.34
N LEU A 347 15.67 -6.20 11.80
CA LEU A 347 15.23 -6.02 10.41
C LEU A 347 13.78 -5.55 10.39
N HIS A 348 13.57 -4.36 9.85
CA HIS A 348 12.25 -3.81 9.56
C HIS A 348 11.82 -4.24 8.15
N ILE A 349 10.59 -4.73 7.99
CA ILE A 349 10.02 -5.09 6.69
C ILE A 349 8.62 -4.49 6.60
N PHE A 350 8.34 -3.76 5.53
CA PHE A 350 7.06 -3.13 5.25
C PHE A 350 6.37 -3.81 4.08
N PHE A 351 5.16 -4.30 4.33
CA PHE A 351 4.26 -4.93 3.37
C PHE A 351 3.14 -3.96 3.03
N ASP A 352 2.99 -3.63 1.75
CA ASP A 352 1.98 -2.69 1.25
C ASP A 352 1.71 -2.98 -0.24
N ASP A 353 0.46 -2.87 -0.70
CA ASP A 353 0.11 -3.06 -2.11
C ASP A 353 0.50 -1.87 -2.99
N GLY A 354 0.58 -0.67 -2.41
CA GLY A 354 0.99 0.57 -3.08
C GLY A 354 2.51 0.75 -3.21
N ILE A 355 3.30 -0.24 -2.82
CA ILE A 355 4.76 -0.30 -3.05
C ILE A 355 4.97 -0.75 -4.50
N GLN A 356 5.51 0.10 -5.38
CA GLN A 356 5.80 -0.22 -6.79
C GLN A 356 7.29 -0.04 -7.13
N GLU A 357 7.76 -0.56 -8.28
CA GLU A 357 9.16 -0.38 -8.68
C GLU A 357 9.46 1.02 -9.21
N ASN A 358 8.56 1.61 -10.00
CA ASN A 358 8.85 2.79 -10.82
C ASN A 358 7.90 4.00 -10.63
N GLU A 359 6.91 3.95 -9.73
CA GLU A 359 5.90 5.00 -9.60
C GLU A 359 5.47 5.27 -8.15
N ASN A 360 4.96 6.50 -7.91
CA ASN A 360 4.37 7.07 -6.68
C ASN A 360 4.16 6.09 -5.52
N ASN A 361 5.22 5.91 -4.71
CA ASN A 361 5.19 4.94 -3.62
C ASN A 361 4.46 5.45 -2.40
N LEU A 362 3.69 4.56 -1.78
CA LEU A 362 3.01 4.83 -0.50
C LEU A 362 3.94 4.72 0.72
N VAL A 363 5.20 4.30 0.54
CA VAL A 363 6.17 4.15 1.64
C VAL A 363 7.55 4.68 1.24
N GLN A 364 8.04 5.64 2.03
CA GLN A 364 9.41 6.17 1.98
C GLN A 364 10.23 5.57 3.11
N VAL A 365 11.45 5.13 2.79
CA VAL A 365 12.42 4.63 3.78
C VAL A 365 13.47 5.69 4.04
N THR A 366 13.71 5.98 5.30
CA THR A 366 14.66 7.01 5.75
C THR A 366 15.62 6.38 6.75
N ASP A 367 16.91 6.61 6.56
CA ASP A 367 17.90 6.23 7.55
C ASP A 367 17.75 7.14 8.78
N CYS A 368 17.54 6.55 9.96
CA CYS A 368 17.26 7.31 11.16
C CYS A 368 18.49 7.98 11.78
N VAL A 369 19.70 7.61 11.34
CA VAL A 369 20.98 8.18 11.78
C VAL A 369 21.40 9.32 10.87
N THR A 370 21.37 9.12 9.54
CA THR A 370 21.77 10.16 8.57
C THR A 370 20.63 11.09 8.17
N LEU A 371 19.38 10.68 8.40
CA LEU A 371 18.15 11.34 7.95
C LEU A 371 18.03 11.41 6.42
N GLU A 372 18.81 10.60 5.71
CA GLU A 372 18.75 10.52 4.25
C GLU A 372 17.71 9.48 3.80
N ASN A 373 16.99 9.84 2.74
CA ASN A 373 16.07 8.93 2.09
C ASN A 373 16.83 7.86 1.30
N LEU A 374 16.50 6.60 1.55
CA LEU A 374 17.12 5.48 0.86
C LEU A 374 16.49 5.28 -0.51
N SER A 375 17.33 4.95 -1.50
CA SER A 375 16.85 4.67 -2.85
C SER A 375 15.96 3.43 -2.87
N ARG A 376 14.94 3.47 -3.72
CA ARG A 376 13.94 2.41 -3.82
C ARG A 376 14.55 1.04 -4.13
N LYS A 377 15.45 1.00 -5.12
CA LYS A 377 16.19 -0.20 -5.54
C LYS A 377 16.96 -0.83 -4.37
N LYS A 378 17.50 -0.02 -3.46
CA LYS A 378 18.20 -0.50 -2.26
C LYS A 378 17.25 -1.09 -1.22
N CYS A 379 15.99 -0.65 -1.19
CA CYS A 379 15.00 -1.03 -0.19
C CYS A 379 14.10 -2.21 -0.59
N LEU A 380 13.83 -2.39 -1.88
CA LEU A 380 13.00 -3.49 -2.39
C LEU A 380 13.59 -4.85 -2.03
N ASN A 381 12.73 -5.79 -1.65
CA ASN A 381 13.11 -7.14 -1.22
C ASN A 381 14.09 -7.14 -0.03
N LYS A 382 14.09 -6.07 0.77
CA LYS A 382 14.92 -5.93 1.98
C LYS A 382 14.16 -5.25 3.11
N TYR A 383 13.74 -4.02 2.89
CA TYR A 383 12.89 -3.25 3.83
C TYR A 383 11.46 -3.11 3.31
N LEU A 384 11.24 -3.26 2.00
CA LEU A 384 9.97 -3.01 1.34
C LEU A 384 9.59 -4.22 0.48
N ILE A 385 8.35 -4.67 0.60
CA ILE A 385 7.78 -5.77 -0.19
C ILE A 385 6.48 -5.29 -0.83
N HIS A 386 6.44 -5.37 -2.17
CA HIS A 386 5.21 -5.16 -2.91
C HIS A 386 4.29 -6.35 -2.67
N VAL A 387 3.07 -6.08 -2.21
CA VAL A 387 2.10 -7.12 -1.94
C VAL A 387 1.03 -7.16 -3.02
N ASP A 388 0.93 -8.30 -3.70
CA ASP A 388 -0.24 -8.63 -4.50
C ASP A 388 -1.17 -9.55 -3.70
N VAL A 389 -2.41 -9.11 -3.53
CA VAL A 389 -3.40 -9.81 -2.70
C VAL A 389 -3.76 -11.20 -3.26
N LEU A 390 -3.69 -11.41 -4.58
CA LEU A 390 -3.96 -12.72 -5.17
C LEU A 390 -2.88 -13.72 -4.78
N ASP A 391 -1.61 -13.29 -4.75
CA ASP A 391 -0.51 -14.11 -4.29
C ASP A 391 -0.64 -14.43 -2.80
N VAL A 392 -1.05 -13.47 -1.97
CA VAL A 392 -1.33 -13.68 -0.55
C VAL A 392 -2.43 -14.73 -0.35
N ILE A 393 -3.49 -14.73 -1.17
CA ILE A 393 -4.59 -15.69 -1.08
C ILE A 393 -4.17 -17.07 -1.57
N LYS A 394 -3.45 -17.15 -2.70
CA LYS A 394 -3.06 -18.41 -3.34
C LYS A 394 -1.92 -19.12 -2.63
N ASP A 395 -0.97 -18.37 -2.06
CA ASP A 395 0.20 -18.91 -1.39
C ASP A 395 0.10 -18.70 0.14
N PRO A 396 -0.25 -19.74 0.92
CA PRO A 396 -0.40 -19.61 2.36
C PRO A 396 0.95 -19.38 3.07
N ASP A 397 2.09 -19.50 2.39
CA ASP A 397 3.43 -19.20 2.94
C ASP A 397 4.01 -17.90 2.37
N TYR A 398 3.22 -17.07 1.67
CA TYR A 398 3.67 -15.85 0.99
C TYR A 398 4.56 -14.97 1.88
N PHE A 399 4.04 -14.44 3.00
CA PHE A 399 4.82 -13.54 3.85
C PHE A 399 6.05 -14.21 4.47
N ILE A 400 5.99 -15.51 4.76
CA ILE A 400 7.15 -16.26 5.28
C ILE A 400 8.27 -16.26 4.24
N LYS A 401 7.95 -16.57 2.98
CA LYS A 401 8.91 -16.54 1.87
C LYS A 401 9.47 -15.13 1.65
N GLN A 402 8.63 -14.09 1.73
CA GLN A 402 9.09 -12.70 1.60
C GLN A 402 10.02 -12.28 2.73
N ILE A 403 9.73 -12.69 3.98
CA ILE A 403 10.62 -12.47 5.13
C ILE A 403 11.97 -13.14 4.88
N GLU A 404 11.99 -14.40 4.44
CA GLU A 404 13.24 -15.13 4.13
C GLU A 404 14.05 -14.44 3.02
N ILE A 405 13.38 -13.87 2.01
CA ILE A 405 14.04 -13.08 0.96
C ILE A 405 14.68 -11.83 1.55
N CYS A 406 13.94 -11.04 2.34
CA CYS A 406 14.48 -9.85 2.99
C CYS A 406 15.66 -10.16 3.92
N GLU A 407 15.54 -11.22 4.72
CA GLU A 407 16.61 -11.64 5.64
C GLU A 407 17.88 -12.03 4.87
N ARG A 408 17.75 -12.80 3.78
CA ARG A 408 18.87 -13.18 2.93
C ARG A 408 19.56 -11.96 2.33
N ASN A 409 18.80 -11.08 1.70
CA ASN A 409 19.33 -9.88 1.04
C ASN A 409 19.99 -8.93 2.05
N ARG A 410 19.42 -8.78 3.24
CA ARG A 410 20.02 -7.98 4.32
C ARG A 410 21.30 -8.62 4.86
N ASN A 411 21.33 -9.94 5.04
CA ASN A 411 22.53 -10.64 5.49
C ASN A 411 23.67 -10.51 4.46
N GLU A 412 23.37 -10.65 3.17
CA GLU A 412 24.35 -10.47 2.10
C GLU A 412 24.89 -9.03 2.04
N GLU A 413 24.03 -8.02 2.25
CA GLU A 413 24.45 -6.63 2.38
C GLU A 413 25.39 -6.41 3.57
N ILE A 414 25.02 -6.89 4.76
CA ILE A 414 25.87 -6.78 5.96
C ILE A 414 27.21 -7.47 5.73
N GLU A 415 27.23 -8.67 5.16
CA GLU A 415 28.47 -9.40 4.88
C GLU A 415 29.35 -8.69 3.84
N ARG A 416 28.77 -7.97 2.87
CA ARG A 416 29.53 -7.12 1.94
C ARG A 416 30.17 -5.93 2.67
N ILE A 417 29.39 -5.24 3.50
CA ILE A 417 29.86 -4.10 4.30
C ILE A 417 30.98 -4.52 5.24
N GLU A 418 30.82 -5.63 5.97
CA GLU A 418 31.84 -6.17 6.89
C GLU A 418 33.15 -6.56 6.17
N LYS A 419 33.05 -7.04 4.93
CA LYS A 419 34.22 -7.37 4.09
C LYS A 419 34.86 -6.13 3.44
N GLY A 420 34.31 -4.93 3.68
CA GLY A 420 34.75 -3.70 3.01
C GLY A 420 34.57 -3.76 1.49
N ILE A 421 33.70 -4.65 0.99
CA ILE A 421 33.35 -4.71 -0.42
C ILE A 421 32.47 -3.47 -0.65
N PRO A 422 32.91 -2.51 -1.48
CA PRO A 422 32.06 -1.38 -1.84
C PRO A 422 30.72 -1.92 -2.31
N GLU A 423 29.61 -1.28 -1.95
CA GLU A 423 28.35 -1.54 -2.66
C GLU A 423 28.69 -1.51 -4.15
N GLU A 424 28.19 -2.49 -4.91
CA GLU A 424 28.01 -2.28 -6.34
C GLU A 424 27.14 -1.02 -6.42
N GLN A 425 27.80 0.14 -6.52
CA GLN A 425 27.33 1.15 -7.42
C GLN A 425 27.15 0.34 -8.70
N THR A 426 25.91 -0.06 -9.01
CA THR A 426 25.58 -0.12 -10.41
C THR A 426 25.98 1.25 -10.89
N GLU A 427 27.18 1.33 -11.48
CA GLU A 427 27.51 2.38 -12.41
C GLU A 427 26.30 2.36 -13.32
N ILE A 428 25.40 3.31 -13.06
CA ILE A 428 24.54 3.81 -14.11
C ILE A 428 25.58 4.10 -15.18
N PRO A 429 25.60 3.38 -16.32
CA PRO A 429 26.46 3.81 -17.42
C PRO A 429 26.15 5.29 -17.54
N LYS A 430 27.15 6.15 -17.27
CA LYS A 430 26.92 7.59 -17.21
C LYS A 430 26.28 7.92 -18.53
N LYS A 431 24.97 8.16 -18.50
CA LYS A 431 24.24 8.52 -19.71
C LYS A 431 24.98 9.75 -20.22
N THR A 432 25.49 9.63 -21.43
CA THR A 432 26.18 10.73 -22.08
C THR A 432 25.25 11.94 -22.05
N GLU A 433 25.80 13.15 -22.07
CA GLU A 433 24.96 14.35 -22.16
C GLU A 433 24.00 14.28 -23.36
N TRP A 434 24.35 13.50 -24.40
CA TRP A 434 23.49 13.15 -25.52
C TRP A 434 22.29 12.29 -25.14
N GLU A 435 22.49 11.16 -24.48
CA GLU A 435 21.39 10.26 -24.04
C GLU A 435 20.46 10.97 -23.05
N LEU A 436 21.02 11.82 -22.16
CA LEU A 436 20.23 12.66 -21.26
C LEU A 436 19.42 13.74 -21.98
N LEU A 437 19.86 14.16 -23.16
CA LEU A 437 19.15 15.13 -24.00
C LEU A 437 18.10 14.44 -24.88
N GLU A 438 18.35 13.21 -25.33
CA GLU A 438 17.43 12.39 -26.13
C GLU A 438 16.22 11.93 -25.31
N GLU A 439 16.42 11.60 -24.04
CA GLU A 439 15.36 11.13 -23.15
C GLU A 439 14.56 12.24 -22.45
N CYS A 440 15.00 13.51 -22.57
CA CYS A 440 14.33 14.60 -21.88
C CYS A 440 13.03 15.03 -22.59
N SER A 441 12.12 15.66 -21.84
CA SER A 441 10.87 16.17 -22.41
C SER A 441 11.14 17.24 -23.48
N ASP A 442 10.23 17.40 -24.46
CA ASP A 442 10.34 18.44 -25.50
C ASP A 442 10.60 19.84 -24.91
N ALA A 443 9.98 20.14 -23.76
CA ALA A 443 10.14 21.40 -23.07
C ALA A 443 11.55 21.58 -22.50
N ASP A 444 12.13 20.52 -21.93
CA ASP A 444 13.49 20.55 -21.38
C ASP A 444 14.55 20.55 -22.49
N TYR A 445 14.31 19.84 -23.59
CA TYR A 445 15.14 19.88 -24.79
C TYR A 445 15.27 21.32 -25.28
N LEU A 446 14.14 22.01 -25.48
CA LEU A 446 14.13 23.40 -25.97
C LEU A 446 14.80 24.36 -24.98
N ARG A 447 14.56 24.19 -23.67
CA ARG A 447 15.19 25.00 -22.61
C ARG A 447 16.71 24.85 -22.57
N LYS A 448 17.23 23.65 -22.84
CA LYS A 448 18.67 23.36 -22.81
C LYS A 448 19.38 23.71 -24.12
N THR A 449 18.71 23.57 -25.27
CA THR A 449 19.34 23.69 -26.60
C THR A 449 19.13 25.02 -27.31
N ILE A 450 17.90 25.57 -27.29
CA ILE A 450 17.55 26.72 -28.14
C ILE A 450 17.31 27.97 -27.30
N LEU A 451 16.69 27.84 -26.14
CA LEU A 451 16.23 28.98 -25.35
C LEU A 451 17.34 29.93 -24.87
N PRO A 452 18.55 29.47 -24.47
CA PRO A 452 19.65 30.35 -24.07
C PRO A 452 20.18 31.24 -25.21
N LEU A 453 19.97 30.81 -26.46
CA LEU A 453 20.35 31.50 -27.69
C LEU A 453 19.22 32.42 -28.20
N LEU A 454 17.99 31.89 -28.20
CA LEU A 454 16.84 32.55 -28.78
C LEU A 454 16.29 33.68 -27.88
N LEU A 455 16.30 33.50 -26.56
CA LEU A 455 15.74 34.48 -25.64
C LEU A 455 16.49 35.83 -25.68
N PRO A 456 17.83 35.89 -25.65
CA PRO A 456 18.56 37.14 -25.83
C PRO A 456 18.34 37.78 -27.21
N ALA A 457 18.24 36.96 -28.27
CA ALA A 457 17.97 37.45 -29.62
C ALA A 457 16.60 38.14 -29.71
N LEU A 458 15.57 37.53 -29.12
CA LEU A 458 14.22 38.09 -29.06
C LEU A 458 14.17 39.38 -28.25
N GLN A 459 14.88 39.44 -27.11
CA GLN A 459 15.00 40.65 -26.29
C GLN A 459 15.67 41.79 -27.06
N LEU A 460 16.74 41.51 -27.82
CA LEU A 460 17.42 42.50 -28.64
C LEU A 460 16.56 42.98 -29.81
N VAL A 461 15.79 42.10 -30.44
CA VAL A 461 14.84 42.53 -31.49
C VAL A 461 13.78 43.47 -30.94
N ASP A 462 13.27 43.21 -29.73
CA ASP A 462 12.25 44.06 -29.12
C ASP A 462 12.79 45.47 -28.81
N ILE A 463 14.07 45.55 -28.44
CA ILE A 463 14.80 46.80 -28.15
C ILE A 463 15.19 47.54 -29.44
N GLU A 464 15.92 46.88 -30.35
CA GLU A 464 16.58 47.48 -31.51
C GLU A 464 15.64 47.63 -32.72
N ARG A 465 14.54 46.88 -32.75
CA ARG A 465 13.52 46.85 -33.81
C ARG A 465 14.10 46.92 -35.23
N PRO A 466 14.94 45.94 -35.62
CA PRO A 466 15.57 45.92 -36.95
C PRO A 466 14.53 45.78 -38.06
N LYS A 467 14.90 46.23 -39.27
CA LYS A 467 14.03 46.21 -40.45
C LYS A 467 13.62 44.79 -40.88
N ASP A 468 14.50 43.82 -40.71
CA ASP A 468 14.21 42.39 -40.87
C ASP A 468 14.53 41.64 -39.57
N PRO A 469 13.54 41.43 -38.69
CA PRO A 469 13.76 40.80 -37.40
C PRO A 469 14.09 39.31 -37.50
N LEU A 470 13.64 38.61 -38.54
CA LEU A 470 13.92 37.18 -38.71
C LEU A 470 15.37 36.97 -39.17
N GLU A 471 15.84 37.76 -40.13
CA GLU A 471 17.24 37.75 -40.56
C GLU A 471 18.16 38.15 -39.40
N PHE A 472 17.77 39.15 -38.60
CA PHE A 472 18.53 39.55 -37.43
C PHE A 472 18.64 38.44 -36.37
N ILE A 473 17.53 37.77 -36.02
CA ILE A 473 17.55 36.64 -35.07
C ILE A 473 18.41 35.51 -35.61
N ALA A 474 18.26 35.15 -36.88
CA ALA A 474 19.06 34.12 -37.52
C ALA A 474 20.56 34.44 -37.46
N MET A 475 20.94 35.68 -37.79
CA MET A 475 22.33 36.14 -37.72
C MET A 475 22.87 36.20 -36.29
N TYR A 476 22.04 36.60 -35.32
CA TYR A 476 22.41 36.57 -33.90
C TYR A 476 22.67 35.14 -33.43
N CYS A 477 21.77 34.21 -33.74
CA CYS A 477 21.94 32.81 -33.37
C CYS A 477 23.16 32.17 -34.03
N LEU A 478 23.45 32.49 -35.30
CA LEU A 478 24.65 32.02 -36.00
C LEU A 478 25.95 32.57 -35.40
N LYS A 479 25.94 33.84 -34.97
CA LYS A 479 27.11 34.50 -34.38
C LYS A 479 27.41 34.07 -32.95
N ASN A 480 26.41 33.60 -32.21
CA ASN A 480 26.53 33.24 -30.80
C ASN A 480 26.32 31.74 -30.56
N LYS A 481 26.43 30.91 -31.59
CA LYS A 481 26.09 29.48 -31.56
C LYS A 481 26.85 28.72 -30.46
N GLU A 482 28.03 29.19 -30.08
CA GLU A 482 28.84 28.67 -28.98
C GLU A 482 28.26 28.90 -27.58
N MET A 483 27.24 29.75 -27.43
CA MET A 483 26.49 29.91 -26.17
C MET A 483 25.73 28.64 -25.77
N VAL A 484 25.46 27.75 -26.73
CA VAL A 484 24.87 26.45 -26.45
C VAL A 484 25.73 25.34 -27.02
N LYS A 485 26.17 24.44 -26.14
CA LYS A 485 26.88 23.22 -26.53
C LYS A 485 25.86 22.10 -26.61
N ILE A 486 25.51 21.69 -27.83
CA ILE A 486 24.70 20.50 -28.04
C ILE A 486 25.66 19.29 -28.02
N PRO A 487 25.46 18.32 -27.12
CA PRO A 487 26.25 17.09 -27.10
C PRO A 487 26.15 16.37 -28.45
N GLN A 488 27.14 15.58 -28.81
CA GLN A 488 27.16 14.83 -30.07
C GLN A 488 26.70 13.39 -29.82
N PRO A 489 25.99 12.75 -30.77
CA PRO A 489 25.70 11.32 -30.68
C PRO A 489 27.00 10.51 -30.65
N PRO A 490 27.02 9.36 -29.95
CA PRO A 490 28.17 8.47 -29.97
C PRO A 490 28.48 8.00 -31.40
N GLU A 491 29.76 8.01 -31.79
CA GLU A 491 30.20 7.52 -33.10
C GLU A 491 29.80 6.04 -33.25
N GLN A 492 29.04 5.73 -34.31
CA GLN A 492 28.70 4.34 -34.64
C GLN A 492 29.99 3.61 -34.98
N GLN A 493 30.40 2.66 -34.14
CA GLN A 493 31.45 1.70 -34.48
C GLN A 493 30.90 0.79 -35.57
N GLU A 494 31.38 0.96 -36.82
CA GLU A 494 31.07 0.08 -37.97
C GLU A 494 31.52 -1.37 -37.76
#